data_AF-A0A1J5B387-F1
#
_entry.id   AF-A0A1J5B387-F1
#
_cell.length_a   1.000
_cell.length_b   1.000
_cell.length_c   1.000
_cell.angle_alpha   90.00
_cell.angle_beta   90.00
_cell.angle_gamma   90.00
#
_symmetry.space_group_name_H-M   'P 1'
#
loop_
_entity.id
_entity.type
_entity.pdbx_description
1 polymer ?
#
loop_
_entity_poly.entity_id
_entity_poly.type
_entity_poly.pdbx_seq_one_letter_code
_entity_poly.pdbx_strand_id
1 'polypeptide(L)'
;MNILNNIVAEMNKEELRFFKIFLSRTNENEERKDVLLFDFIKSSAAQYDEEKIFKKLYSDGNKNAFYRLKNRLINDISTSIFLQHFTENEDTYAMFLLSQAKYYYNKSQYSLTLYFLTKAEQKASKTDKPELLNLIYTELINLSHYISDINPEEYILKRKQLSEQTRKTNQTNDIVAIINYRLLHAPSFSLQNNSILSFLKHNFDEFCEDSQLKNSNYLKFKIYEIVPKILIEKQEYAALELYLLNTYLEFMEDNVFNQKNHNLKLQILSLYINVLYKNNKYERSLNYCQKLYAAMNEFNGMYFEKYVFDYYHALIDNYINIDSGKAIELLEKLKLNKQFKQISSSNLFIYLNIAIIYFTKQNYNKAIESINSLYMTADFDQTDAIIKFNIAITELIIRYELKDFDYIEHLIKQIENDYKVFLDKQENKQEKEFISIVSLMISKDNLDENKLFVKKIKNFVKASEKASYHELGLINYNCWLNEKYAV
;
A
#
# COMPACT_ATOMS: atom_id res chain seq x y z
N MET A 1 14.82 15.29 -27.55
CA MET A 1 15.40 15.56 -26.22
C MET A 1 16.86 15.14 -26.24
N ASN A 2 17.78 16.02 -25.82
CA ASN A 2 19.22 15.74 -25.87
C ASN A 2 19.65 15.11 -24.53
N ILE A 3 20.04 13.83 -24.56
CA ILE A 3 20.38 13.01 -23.37
C ILE A 3 21.41 13.71 -22.47
N LEU A 4 22.41 14.37 -23.07
CA LEU A 4 23.43 15.11 -22.33
C LEU A 4 22.84 16.22 -21.44
N ASN A 5 21.81 16.92 -21.92
CA ASN A 5 21.19 18.00 -21.13
C ASN A 5 20.44 17.45 -19.93
N ASN A 6 19.75 16.32 -20.10
CA ASN A 6 19.04 15.66 -19.01
C ASN A 6 20.03 15.18 -17.95
N ILE A 7 21.13 14.54 -18.36
CA ILE A 7 22.17 14.09 -17.42
C ILE A 7 22.72 15.27 -16.61
N VAL A 8 23.06 16.39 -17.26
CA VAL A 8 23.60 17.57 -16.57
C VAL A 8 22.57 18.21 -15.62
N ALA A 9 21.28 18.20 -15.98
CA ALA A 9 20.23 18.78 -15.16
C ALA A 9 19.94 17.99 -13.89
N GLU A 10 20.08 16.66 -13.93
CA GLU A 10 19.85 15.78 -12.78
C GLU A 10 21.02 15.76 -11.78
N MET A 11 22.19 16.30 -12.14
CA MET A 11 23.36 16.28 -11.25
C MET A 11 23.17 17.15 -10.00
N ASN A 12 23.40 16.57 -8.83
CA ASN A 12 23.37 17.27 -7.56
C ASN A 12 24.67 18.08 -7.31
N LYS A 13 24.68 18.92 -6.27
CA LYS A 13 25.83 19.80 -5.96
C LYS A 13 27.14 19.03 -5.70
N GLU A 14 27.06 17.83 -5.12
CA GLU A 14 28.24 17.03 -4.79
C GLU A 14 28.81 16.36 -6.05
N GLU A 15 27.95 15.76 -6.89
CA GLU A 15 28.31 15.20 -8.19
C GLU A 15 28.95 16.24 -9.11
N LEU A 16 28.42 17.47 -9.11
CA LEU A 16 28.99 18.59 -9.86
C LEU A 16 30.40 18.95 -9.37
N ARG A 17 30.61 18.98 -8.06
CA ARG A 17 31.92 19.28 -7.46
C ARG A 17 32.92 18.17 -7.78
N PHE A 18 32.52 16.91 -7.63
CA PHE A 18 33.35 15.77 -7.95
C PHE A 18 33.70 15.73 -9.44
N PHE A 19 32.74 16.01 -10.33
CA PHE A 19 32.96 16.07 -11.77
C PHE A 19 33.96 17.16 -12.17
N LYS A 20 33.91 18.35 -11.55
CA LYS A 20 34.92 19.39 -11.81
C LYS A 20 36.32 18.95 -11.38
N ILE A 21 36.44 18.26 -10.25
CA ILE A 21 37.72 17.67 -9.80
C ILE A 21 38.17 16.54 -10.75
N PHE A 22 37.23 15.75 -11.26
CA PHE A 22 37.53 14.69 -12.22
C PHE A 22 38.11 15.26 -13.51
N LEU A 23 37.52 16.33 -14.05
CA LEU A 23 38.01 17.00 -15.26
C LEU A 23 39.40 17.63 -15.06
N SER A 24 39.68 18.21 -13.89
CA SER A 24 40.98 18.86 -13.63
C SER A 24 42.16 17.89 -13.59
N ARG A 25 41.93 16.57 -13.41
CA ARG A 25 42.99 15.54 -13.39
C ARG A 25 43.65 15.28 -14.75
N THR A 26 43.02 15.69 -15.86
CA THR A 26 43.46 15.30 -17.22
C THR A 26 44.14 16.41 -18.02
N ASN A 27 43.99 17.69 -17.64
CA ASN A 27 44.80 18.87 -18.04
C ASN A 27 44.13 20.18 -17.56
N GLU A 28 44.92 21.14 -17.04
CA GLU A 28 44.50 22.48 -16.57
C GLU A 28 44.58 23.58 -17.65
N ASN A 29 44.18 23.29 -18.89
CA ASN A 29 44.12 24.33 -19.92
C ASN A 29 42.84 25.16 -19.77
N GLU A 30 42.98 26.49 -19.75
CA GLU A 30 41.88 27.46 -19.52
C GLU A 30 40.79 27.45 -20.63
N GLU A 31 41.06 26.88 -21.81
CA GLU A 31 40.13 26.88 -22.97
C GLU A 31 39.57 25.49 -23.33
N ARG A 32 39.27 24.68 -22.32
CA ARG A 32 38.69 23.36 -22.52
C ARG A 32 37.24 23.42 -23.01
N LYS A 33 37.03 23.07 -24.30
CA LYS A 33 35.70 23.11 -24.96
C LYS A 33 34.63 22.24 -24.30
N ASP A 34 35.01 21.15 -23.63
CA ASP A 34 34.12 20.26 -22.88
C ASP A 34 33.62 20.90 -21.57
N VAL A 35 34.50 21.58 -20.83
CA VAL A 35 34.13 22.38 -19.65
C VAL A 35 33.19 23.51 -20.06
N LEU A 36 33.52 24.23 -21.14
CA LEU A 36 32.68 25.31 -21.66
C LEU A 36 31.30 24.77 -22.06
N LEU A 37 31.25 23.66 -22.81
CA LEU A 37 29.99 23.01 -23.19
C LEU A 37 29.15 22.63 -21.96
N PHE A 38 29.77 22.05 -20.93
CA PHE A 38 29.10 21.68 -19.69
C PHE A 38 28.51 22.89 -18.95
N ASP A 39 29.31 23.94 -18.74
CA ASP A 39 28.86 25.15 -18.06
C ASP A 39 27.75 25.86 -18.85
N PHE A 40 27.81 25.85 -20.20
CA PHE A 40 26.70 26.33 -21.04
C PHE A 40 25.42 25.54 -20.79
N ILE A 41 25.47 24.20 -20.86
CA ILE A 41 24.29 23.34 -20.66
C ILE A 41 23.66 23.59 -19.29
N LYS A 42 24.48 23.68 -18.24
CA LYS A 42 24.03 23.97 -16.89
C LYS A 42 23.35 25.33 -16.75
N SER A 43 23.91 26.37 -17.38
CA SER A 43 23.39 27.75 -17.31
C SER A 43 22.10 27.95 -18.12
N SER A 44 21.85 27.12 -19.13
CA SER A 44 20.80 27.31 -20.13
C SER A 44 19.57 26.42 -19.92
N ALA A 45 19.33 25.92 -18.70
CA ALA A 45 18.38 24.84 -18.38
C ALA A 45 16.98 24.93 -19.03
N ALA A 46 16.48 26.13 -19.40
CA ALA A 46 15.20 26.32 -20.11
C ALA A 46 15.32 26.88 -21.57
N GLN A 47 16.51 27.27 -22.03
CA GLN A 47 16.75 27.92 -23.33
C GLN A 47 17.94 27.28 -24.08
N TYR A 48 17.97 25.94 -24.11
CA TYR A 48 19.03 25.21 -24.81
C TYR A 48 18.93 25.40 -26.33
N ASP A 49 19.95 26.02 -26.93
CA ASP A 49 20.07 26.21 -28.38
C ASP A 49 21.40 25.60 -28.88
N GLU A 50 21.29 24.41 -29.47
CA GLU A 50 22.44 23.62 -29.94
C GLU A 50 23.24 24.35 -31.03
N GLU A 51 22.56 25.08 -31.93
CA GLU A 51 23.23 25.78 -33.03
C GLU A 51 24.05 26.97 -32.53
N LYS A 52 23.55 27.69 -31.53
CA LYS A 52 24.30 28.81 -30.91
C LYS A 52 25.56 28.30 -30.21
N ILE A 53 25.46 27.22 -29.45
CA ILE A 53 26.61 26.62 -28.74
C ILE A 53 27.62 26.06 -29.75
N PHE A 54 27.14 25.40 -30.80
CA PHE A 54 27.97 24.89 -31.88
C PHE A 54 28.80 26.00 -32.53
N LYS A 55 28.16 27.11 -32.95
CA LYS A 55 28.83 28.26 -33.56
C LYS A 55 29.83 28.93 -32.61
N LYS A 56 29.56 28.92 -31.30
CA LYS A 56 30.45 29.49 -30.27
C LYS A 56 31.70 28.64 -30.02
N LEU A 57 31.59 27.32 -30.04
CA LEU A 57 32.70 26.40 -29.74
C LEU A 57 33.50 25.98 -30.99
N TYR A 58 32.88 26.00 -32.17
CA TYR A 58 33.48 25.59 -33.43
C TYR A 58 33.11 26.58 -34.55
N SER A 59 33.87 27.69 -34.62
CA SER A 59 33.75 28.71 -35.67
C SER A 59 33.84 28.16 -37.09
N ASP A 60 34.61 27.09 -37.28
CA ASP A 60 34.98 26.56 -38.61
C ASP A 60 33.99 25.53 -39.17
N GLY A 61 32.82 25.35 -38.52
CA GLY A 61 31.71 24.56 -39.09
C GLY A 61 31.85 23.03 -38.99
N ASN A 62 32.81 22.49 -38.23
CA ASN A 62 32.97 21.04 -38.09
C ASN A 62 31.97 20.41 -37.10
N LYS A 63 30.75 20.14 -37.57
CA LYS A 63 29.66 19.53 -36.76
C LYS A 63 30.02 18.16 -36.18
N ASN A 64 30.83 17.38 -36.90
CA ASN A 64 31.31 16.08 -36.43
C ASN A 64 32.24 16.19 -35.21
N ALA A 65 33.04 17.26 -35.12
CA ALA A 65 33.87 17.51 -33.95
C ALA A 65 33.02 17.85 -32.72
N PHE A 66 31.94 18.61 -32.92
CA PHE A 66 30.99 18.94 -31.84
C PHE A 66 30.21 17.71 -31.35
N TYR A 67 29.76 16.82 -32.23
CA TYR A 67 29.13 15.56 -31.79
C TYR A 67 30.09 14.66 -31.02
N ARG A 68 31.37 14.57 -31.45
CA ARG A 68 32.40 13.85 -30.69
C ARG A 68 32.64 14.47 -29.32
N LEU A 69 32.61 15.80 -29.21
CA LEU A 69 32.72 16.52 -27.94
C LEU A 69 31.55 16.18 -27.00
N LYS A 70 30.31 16.19 -27.51
CA LYS A 70 29.13 15.81 -26.73
C LYS A 70 29.23 14.37 -26.22
N ASN A 71 29.59 13.41 -27.07
CA ASN A 71 29.72 12.01 -26.68
C ASN A 71 30.84 11.80 -25.66
N ARG A 72 31.98 12.49 -25.82
CA ARG A 72 33.06 12.48 -24.82
C ARG A 72 32.57 13.03 -23.48
N LEU A 73 31.88 14.17 -23.49
CA LEU A 73 31.36 14.78 -22.27
C LEU A 73 30.36 13.86 -21.55
N ILE A 74 29.47 13.17 -22.29
CA ILE A 74 28.59 12.13 -21.71
C ILE A 74 29.42 11.04 -21.02
N ASN A 75 30.46 10.52 -21.69
CA ASN A 75 31.31 9.47 -21.13
C ASN A 75 32.08 9.96 -19.90
N ASP A 76 32.60 11.19 -19.91
CA ASP A 76 33.34 11.77 -18.79
C ASP A 76 32.43 11.96 -17.57
N ILE A 77 31.22 12.50 -17.77
CA ILE A 77 30.21 12.64 -16.72
C ILE A 77 29.83 11.27 -16.16
N SER A 78 29.52 10.31 -17.04
CA SER A 78 29.11 8.96 -16.63
C SER A 78 30.20 8.25 -15.83
N THR A 79 31.46 8.37 -16.28
CA THR A 79 32.63 7.81 -15.58
C THR A 79 32.83 8.47 -14.23
N SER A 80 32.70 9.79 -14.15
CA SER A 80 32.81 10.54 -12.91
C SER A 80 31.74 10.13 -11.89
N ILE A 81 30.49 10.07 -12.30
CA ILE A 81 29.37 9.64 -11.44
C ILE A 81 29.61 8.20 -10.96
N PHE A 82 29.99 7.30 -11.86
CA PHE A 82 30.31 5.93 -11.47
C PHE A 82 31.44 5.88 -10.44
N LEU A 83 32.56 6.59 -10.66
CA LEU A 83 33.70 6.63 -9.74
C LEU A 83 33.35 7.17 -8.36
N GLN A 84 32.37 8.07 -8.27
CA GLN A 84 31.91 8.60 -6.99
C GLN A 84 31.05 7.58 -6.23
N HIS A 85 30.13 6.90 -6.93
CA HIS A 85 29.04 6.15 -6.28
C HIS A 85 29.20 4.62 -6.33
N PHE A 86 30.17 4.05 -7.05
CA PHE A 86 30.26 2.59 -7.27
C PHE A 86 30.45 1.76 -5.99
N THR A 87 30.80 2.38 -4.86
CA THR A 87 30.99 1.71 -3.56
C THR A 87 29.78 1.80 -2.64
N GLU A 88 28.79 2.63 -2.96
CA GLU A 88 27.62 2.87 -2.11
C GLU A 88 26.63 1.70 -2.12
N ASN A 89 26.58 0.95 -3.23
CA ASN A 89 25.72 -0.20 -3.41
C ASN A 89 26.56 -1.47 -3.61
N GLU A 90 26.28 -2.51 -2.82
CA GLU A 90 27.01 -3.79 -2.87
C GLU A 90 26.94 -4.46 -4.26
N ASP A 91 25.82 -4.34 -4.98
CA ASP A 91 25.66 -4.87 -6.35
C ASP A 91 26.57 -4.15 -7.34
N THR A 92 26.55 -2.81 -7.30
CA THR A 92 27.38 -1.96 -8.17
C THR A 92 28.85 -2.21 -7.89
N TYR A 93 29.22 -2.38 -6.62
CA TYR A 93 30.59 -2.69 -6.23
C TYR A 93 31.02 -4.10 -6.67
N ALA A 94 30.15 -5.10 -6.55
CA ALA A 94 30.40 -6.44 -7.06
C ALA A 94 30.59 -6.45 -8.58
N MET A 95 29.77 -5.70 -9.34
CA MET A 95 29.95 -5.52 -10.79
C MET A 95 31.26 -4.80 -11.12
N PHE A 96 31.65 -3.79 -10.35
CA PHE A 96 32.96 -3.15 -10.49
C PHE A 96 34.10 -4.18 -10.32
N LEU A 97 34.07 -4.98 -9.25
CA LEU A 97 35.07 -6.01 -9.00
C LEU A 97 35.11 -7.07 -10.11
N LEU A 98 33.94 -7.46 -10.63
CA LEU A 98 33.84 -8.37 -11.78
C LEU A 98 34.48 -7.76 -13.05
N SER A 99 34.31 -6.46 -13.27
CA SER A 99 34.96 -5.77 -14.40
C SER A 99 36.49 -5.75 -14.27
N GLN A 100 37.01 -5.57 -13.05
CA GLN A 100 38.44 -5.70 -12.75
C GLN A 100 38.93 -7.13 -13.00
N ALA A 101 38.20 -8.13 -12.54
CA ALA A 101 38.54 -9.53 -12.79
C ALA A 101 38.66 -9.83 -14.29
N LYS A 102 37.69 -9.38 -15.11
CA LYS A 102 37.72 -9.53 -16.57
C LYS A 102 38.92 -8.82 -17.21
N TYR A 103 39.27 -7.63 -16.73
CA TYR A 103 40.46 -6.91 -17.21
C TYR A 103 41.74 -7.70 -16.99
N TYR A 104 41.95 -8.25 -15.78
CA TYR A 104 43.14 -9.05 -15.47
C TYR A 104 43.13 -10.41 -16.14
N TYR A 105 41.96 -11.02 -16.32
CA TYR A 105 41.81 -12.28 -17.05
C TYR A 105 42.29 -12.14 -18.50
N ASN A 106 41.89 -11.04 -19.17
CA ASN A 106 42.33 -10.75 -20.54
C ASN A 106 43.85 -10.52 -20.64
N LYS A 107 44.52 -10.22 -19.53
CA LYS A 107 45.98 -10.10 -19.43
C LYS A 107 46.66 -11.40 -18.97
N SER A 108 45.92 -12.51 -18.86
CA SER A 108 46.38 -13.79 -18.31
C SER A 108 46.94 -13.68 -16.89
N GLN A 109 46.53 -12.66 -16.12
CA GLN A 109 46.95 -12.44 -14.73
C GLN A 109 46.00 -13.16 -13.78
N TYR A 110 46.02 -14.50 -13.81
CA TYR A 110 45.00 -15.33 -13.17
C TYR A 110 44.92 -15.21 -11.64
N SER A 111 46.05 -14.95 -10.96
CA SER A 111 46.07 -14.70 -9.51
C SER A 111 45.31 -13.41 -9.15
N LEU A 112 45.48 -12.35 -9.94
CA LEU A 112 44.73 -11.11 -9.79
C LEU A 112 43.25 -11.31 -10.16
N THR A 113 42.95 -12.07 -11.21
CA THR A 113 41.57 -12.44 -11.53
C THR A 113 40.89 -13.13 -10.36
N LEU A 114 41.52 -14.14 -9.75
CA LEU A 114 40.97 -14.85 -8.60
C LEU A 114 40.73 -13.92 -7.41
N TYR A 115 41.69 -13.02 -7.11
CA TYR A 115 41.53 -12.03 -6.05
C TYR A 115 40.26 -11.18 -6.23
N PHE A 116 40.06 -10.64 -7.44
CA PHE A 116 38.88 -9.81 -7.72
C PHE A 116 37.58 -10.63 -7.76
N LEU A 117 37.57 -11.85 -8.31
CA LEU A 117 36.39 -12.72 -8.31
C LEU A 117 35.96 -13.14 -6.90
N THR A 118 36.91 -13.48 -6.03
CA THR A 118 36.61 -13.86 -4.63
C THR A 118 35.99 -12.69 -3.88
N LYS A 119 36.51 -11.48 -4.10
CA LYS A 119 35.94 -10.27 -3.51
C LYS A 119 34.56 -9.95 -4.08
N ALA A 120 34.35 -10.18 -5.39
CA ALA A 120 33.05 -10.03 -6.01
C ALA A 120 32.03 -11.03 -5.45
N GLU A 121 32.41 -12.31 -5.24
CA GLU A 121 31.57 -13.33 -4.59
C GLU A 121 31.13 -12.87 -3.20
N GLN A 122 32.06 -12.41 -2.37
CA GLN A 122 31.75 -11.93 -1.02
C GLN A 122 30.75 -10.77 -1.02
N LYS A 123 30.82 -9.90 -2.03
CA LYS A 123 29.91 -8.76 -2.18
C LYS A 123 28.55 -9.19 -2.72
N ALA A 124 28.52 -9.97 -3.79
CA ALA A 124 27.29 -10.48 -4.39
C ALA A 124 26.51 -11.45 -3.47
N SER A 125 27.20 -12.21 -2.60
CA SER A 125 26.54 -13.11 -1.63
C SER A 125 25.71 -12.37 -0.56
N LYS A 126 25.92 -11.07 -0.41
CA LYS A 126 25.17 -10.21 0.53
C LYS A 126 23.97 -9.53 -0.14
N THR A 127 23.74 -9.80 -1.42
CA THR A 127 22.68 -9.16 -2.19
C THR A 127 21.66 -10.20 -2.64
N ASP A 128 20.42 -9.75 -2.84
CA ASP A 128 19.32 -10.61 -3.29
C ASP A 128 19.32 -10.77 -4.83
N LYS A 129 20.51 -10.83 -5.46
CA LYS A 129 20.69 -10.91 -6.93
C LYS A 129 21.35 -12.23 -7.35
N PRO A 130 20.58 -13.33 -7.51
CA PRO A 130 21.14 -14.63 -7.85
C PRO A 130 21.83 -14.63 -9.22
N GLU A 131 21.41 -13.79 -10.17
CA GLU A 131 22.02 -13.73 -11.51
C GLU A 131 23.48 -13.25 -11.45
N LEU A 132 23.77 -12.29 -10.57
CA LEU A 132 25.11 -11.76 -10.38
C LEU A 132 26.04 -12.81 -9.77
N LEU A 133 25.55 -13.53 -8.76
CA LEU A 133 26.30 -14.60 -8.11
C LEU A 133 26.53 -15.79 -9.07
N ASN A 134 25.54 -16.14 -9.88
CA ASN A 134 25.65 -17.14 -10.94
C ASN A 134 26.71 -16.78 -11.99
N LEU A 135 26.77 -15.50 -12.39
CA LEU A 135 27.80 -15.00 -13.30
C LEU A 135 29.20 -15.15 -12.67
N ILE A 136 29.37 -14.76 -11.41
CA ILE A 136 30.65 -14.89 -10.69
C ILE A 136 31.08 -16.37 -10.58
N TYR A 137 30.16 -17.28 -10.22
CA TYR A 137 30.47 -18.71 -10.18
C TYR A 137 30.87 -19.26 -11.55
N THR A 138 30.25 -18.78 -12.61
CA THR A 138 30.63 -19.16 -13.98
C THR A 138 32.05 -18.71 -14.32
N GLU A 139 32.44 -17.49 -13.95
CA GLU A 139 33.80 -17.00 -14.16
C GLU A 139 34.83 -17.76 -13.29
N LEU A 140 34.49 -18.12 -12.04
CA LEU A 140 35.34 -18.94 -11.18
C LEU A 140 35.56 -20.34 -11.74
N ILE A 141 34.50 -20.99 -12.25
CA ILE A 141 34.61 -22.29 -12.92
C ILE A 141 35.50 -22.17 -14.17
N ASN A 142 35.31 -21.14 -15.00
CA ASN A 142 36.15 -20.93 -16.18
C ASN A 142 37.63 -20.71 -15.80
N LEU A 143 37.89 -19.97 -14.72
CA LEU A 143 39.24 -19.70 -14.23
C LEU A 143 39.93 -20.96 -13.70
N SER A 144 39.18 -21.94 -13.18
CA SER A 144 39.73 -23.21 -12.68
C SER A 144 40.49 -24.02 -13.72
N HIS A 145 40.25 -23.79 -15.02
CA HIS A 145 41.03 -24.41 -16.09
C HIS A 145 42.49 -23.94 -16.14
N TYR A 146 42.82 -22.80 -15.51
CA TYR A 146 44.13 -22.16 -15.61
C TYR A 146 44.91 -22.15 -14.28
N ILE A 147 44.24 -22.33 -13.14
CA ILE A 147 44.85 -22.32 -11.80
C ILE A 147 44.28 -23.43 -10.92
N SER A 148 45.14 -24.09 -10.13
CA SER A 148 44.77 -25.19 -9.24
C SER A 148 44.08 -24.76 -7.95
N ASP A 149 44.12 -23.47 -7.62
CA ASP A 149 43.61 -22.92 -6.36
C ASP A 149 42.07 -22.91 -6.28
N ILE A 150 41.39 -23.17 -7.40
CA ILE A 150 39.93 -23.21 -7.48
C ILE A 150 39.48 -24.66 -7.59
N ASN A 151 38.62 -25.11 -6.68
CA ASN A 151 37.89 -26.36 -6.84
C ASN A 151 36.61 -26.13 -7.69
N PRO A 152 36.55 -26.56 -8.95
CA PRO A 152 35.36 -26.37 -9.78
C PRO A 152 34.13 -27.11 -9.24
N GLU A 153 34.29 -28.23 -8.52
CA GLU A 153 33.16 -29.00 -7.99
C GLU A 153 32.34 -28.18 -6.99
N GLU A 154 33.01 -27.43 -6.11
CA GLU A 154 32.36 -26.55 -5.12
C GLU A 154 31.47 -25.51 -5.82
N TYR A 155 32.02 -24.82 -6.82
CA TYR A 155 31.30 -23.76 -7.52
C TYR A 155 30.22 -24.30 -8.45
N ILE A 156 30.40 -25.50 -9.03
CA ILE A 156 29.34 -26.19 -9.78
C ILE A 156 28.16 -26.52 -8.87
N LEU A 157 28.42 -27.01 -7.65
CA LEU A 157 27.37 -27.32 -6.68
C LEU A 157 26.63 -26.06 -6.22
N LYS A 158 27.35 -25.00 -5.82
CA LYS A 158 26.76 -23.71 -5.45
C LYS A 158 25.88 -23.16 -6.57
N ARG A 159 26.35 -23.22 -7.83
CA ARG A 159 25.60 -22.75 -9.00
C ARG A 159 24.34 -23.58 -9.26
N LYS A 160 24.40 -24.91 -9.10
CA LYS A 160 23.22 -25.78 -9.24
C LYS A 160 22.16 -25.45 -8.18
N GLN A 161 22.57 -25.34 -6.91
CA GLN A 161 21.67 -24.97 -5.81
C GLN A 161 21.00 -23.61 -6.05
N LEU A 162 21.78 -22.62 -6.46
CA LEU A 162 21.27 -21.28 -6.78
C LEU A 162 20.26 -21.33 -7.94
N SER A 163 20.58 -22.06 -9.01
CA SER A 163 19.69 -22.22 -10.16
C SER A 163 18.37 -22.90 -9.79
N GLU A 164 18.41 -23.92 -8.93
CA GLU A 164 17.19 -24.59 -8.45
C GLU A 164 16.33 -23.66 -7.60
N GLN A 165 16.93 -22.87 -6.71
CA GLN A 165 16.22 -21.88 -5.90
C GLN A 165 15.58 -20.80 -6.79
N THR A 166 16.35 -20.18 -7.69
CA THR A 166 15.84 -19.18 -8.64
C THR A 166 14.73 -19.75 -9.50
N ARG A 167 14.86 -20.98 -9.99
CA ARG A 167 13.81 -21.65 -10.77
C ARG A 167 12.52 -21.78 -9.97
N LYS A 168 12.59 -22.27 -8.72
CA LYS A 168 11.41 -22.40 -7.84
C LYS A 168 10.75 -21.05 -7.54
N THR A 169 11.55 -20.01 -7.29
CA THR A 169 11.06 -18.64 -7.05
C THR A 169 10.37 -18.08 -8.29
N ASN A 170 10.98 -18.21 -9.47
CA ASN A 170 10.41 -17.71 -10.72
C ASN A 170 9.10 -18.45 -11.06
N GLN A 171 9.09 -19.79 -10.97
CA GLN A 171 7.87 -20.57 -11.16
C GLN A 171 6.75 -20.14 -10.21
N THR A 172 7.08 -19.87 -8.94
CA THR A 172 6.10 -19.34 -7.98
C THR A 172 5.55 -17.99 -8.42
N ASN A 173 6.43 -17.06 -8.80
CA ASN A 173 6.04 -15.72 -9.23
C ASN A 173 5.19 -15.75 -10.51
N ASP A 174 5.52 -16.62 -11.46
CA ASP A 174 4.77 -16.81 -12.70
C ASP A 174 3.35 -17.33 -12.41
N ILE A 175 3.23 -18.36 -11.56
CA ILE A 175 1.92 -18.90 -11.12
C ILE A 175 1.10 -17.81 -10.43
N VAL A 176 1.70 -17.05 -9.52
CA VAL A 176 1.03 -15.96 -8.79
C VAL A 176 0.57 -14.87 -9.74
N ALA A 177 1.38 -14.48 -10.73
CA ALA A 177 1.03 -13.48 -11.73
C ALA A 177 -0.15 -13.94 -12.61
N ILE A 178 -0.13 -15.21 -13.04
CA ILE A 178 -1.22 -15.81 -13.83
C ILE A 178 -2.52 -15.86 -13.01
N ILE A 179 -2.45 -16.31 -11.75
CA ILE A 179 -3.62 -16.38 -10.86
C ILE A 179 -4.17 -14.98 -10.60
N ASN A 180 -3.32 -14.00 -10.30
CA ASN A 180 -3.72 -12.61 -10.12
C ASN A 180 -4.48 -12.09 -11.35
N TYR A 181 -3.89 -12.25 -12.54
CA TYR A 181 -4.52 -11.82 -13.79
C TYR A 181 -5.89 -12.50 -14.01
N ARG A 182 -5.97 -13.83 -13.87
CA ARG A 182 -7.22 -14.56 -14.11
C ARG A 182 -8.28 -14.26 -13.05
N LEU A 183 -7.92 -14.06 -11.78
CA LEU A 183 -8.86 -13.67 -10.72
C LEU A 183 -9.48 -12.29 -10.98
N LEU A 184 -8.67 -11.32 -11.43
CA LEU A 184 -9.15 -9.98 -11.78
C LEU A 184 -10.20 -10.02 -12.91
N HIS A 185 -10.05 -10.94 -13.86
CA HIS A 185 -10.93 -11.08 -15.03
C HIS A 185 -11.99 -12.18 -14.87
N ALA A 186 -12.04 -12.87 -13.71
CA ALA A 186 -12.98 -13.94 -13.48
C ALA A 186 -14.41 -13.40 -13.31
N PRO A 187 -15.44 -14.14 -13.79
CA PRO A 187 -16.83 -13.84 -13.43
C PRO A 187 -17.01 -13.97 -11.91
N SER A 188 -18.12 -13.43 -11.39
CA SER A 188 -18.37 -13.44 -9.95
C SER A 188 -18.55 -14.86 -9.41
N PHE A 189 -17.93 -15.15 -8.27
CA PHE A 189 -17.87 -16.49 -7.69
C PHE A 189 -19.18 -16.84 -6.99
N SER A 190 -19.84 -17.92 -7.46
CA SER A 190 -21.05 -18.45 -6.82
C SER A 190 -20.72 -19.36 -5.62
N LEU A 191 -21.62 -19.36 -4.63
CA LEU A 191 -21.50 -20.19 -3.42
C LEU A 191 -21.78 -21.68 -3.65
N GLN A 192 -22.55 -22.04 -4.68
CA GLN A 192 -23.10 -23.39 -4.82
C GLN A 192 -22.07 -24.47 -5.19
N ASN A 193 -20.85 -24.12 -5.59
CA ASN A 193 -19.84 -25.07 -6.09
C ASN A 193 -18.41 -24.85 -5.55
N ASN A 194 -18.20 -24.20 -4.40
CA ASN A 194 -16.85 -23.81 -3.94
C ASN A 194 -16.03 -23.11 -5.04
N SER A 195 -16.69 -22.26 -5.84
CA SER A 195 -16.20 -21.82 -7.15
C SER A 195 -14.80 -21.19 -7.10
N ILE A 196 -14.48 -20.43 -6.06
CA ILE A 196 -13.15 -19.85 -5.85
C ILE A 196 -12.07 -20.92 -5.56
N LEU A 197 -12.35 -21.92 -4.72
CA LEU A 197 -11.38 -22.96 -4.39
C LEU A 197 -11.16 -23.89 -5.59
N SER A 198 -12.23 -24.25 -6.29
CA SER A 198 -12.12 -25.02 -7.53
C SER A 198 -11.38 -24.24 -8.61
N PHE A 199 -11.61 -22.93 -8.71
CA PHE A 199 -10.89 -22.06 -9.63
C PHE A 199 -9.39 -22.04 -9.31
N LEU A 200 -9.02 -21.77 -8.05
CA LEU A 200 -7.61 -21.78 -7.63
C LEU A 200 -6.97 -23.13 -7.89
N LYS A 201 -7.63 -24.23 -7.49
CA LYS A 201 -7.14 -25.59 -7.71
C LYS A 201 -6.91 -25.89 -9.20
N HIS A 202 -7.88 -25.58 -10.06
CA HIS A 202 -7.73 -25.77 -11.51
C HIS A 202 -6.53 -25.00 -12.06
N ASN A 203 -6.37 -23.73 -11.67
CA ASN A 203 -5.23 -22.91 -12.12
C ASN A 203 -3.89 -23.44 -11.59
N PHE A 204 -3.83 -23.96 -10.36
CA PHE A 204 -2.62 -24.61 -9.86
C PHE A 204 -2.32 -25.90 -10.61
N ASP A 205 -3.33 -26.71 -10.90
CA ASP A 205 -3.16 -27.97 -11.62
C ASP A 205 -2.74 -27.77 -13.08
N GLU A 206 -3.16 -26.67 -13.69
CA GLU A 206 -2.80 -26.28 -15.06
C GLU A 206 -1.35 -25.77 -15.18
N PHE A 207 -0.87 -24.96 -14.22
CA PHE A 207 0.43 -24.26 -14.34
C PHE A 207 1.54 -24.74 -13.41
N CYS A 208 1.22 -25.59 -12.44
CA CYS A 208 2.21 -26.15 -11.52
C CYS A 208 2.36 -27.65 -11.77
N GLU A 209 3.38 -28.06 -12.50
CA GLU A 209 3.69 -29.49 -12.68
C GLU A 209 4.41 -30.07 -11.46
N ASP A 210 5.17 -29.24 -10.73
CA ASP A 210 5.94 -29.65 -9.56
C ASP A 210 5.04 -29.77 -8.31
N SER A 211 4.78 -31.01 -7.88
CA SER A 211 4.01 -31.31 -6.66
C SER A 211 4.63 -30.73 -5.38
N GLN A 212 5.96 -30.59 -5.30
CA GLN A 212 6.62 -29.97 -4.14
C GLN A 212 6.34 -28.47 -4.08
N LEU A 213 6.25 -27.83 -5.24
CA LEU A 213 5.98 -26.39 -5.35
C LEU A 213 4.53 -26.06 -4.98
N LYS A 214 3.56 -26.90 -5.39
CA LYS A 214 2.14 -26.77 -5.02
C LYS A 214 1.94 -26.68 -3.50
N ASN A 215 2.70 -27.48 -2.76
CA ASN A 215 2.60 -27.57 -1.31
C ASN A 215 3.56 -26.63 -0.58
N SER A 216 4.30 -25.78 -1.29
CA SER A 216 5.29 -24.89 -0.65
C SER A 216 4.60 -23.76 0.12
N ASN A 217 5.04 -23.53 1.37
CA ASN A 217 4.54 -22.42 2.19
C ASN A 217 4.75 -21.06 1.50
N TYR A 218 5.82 -20.92 0.72
CA TYR A 218 6.10 -19.69 -0.03
C TYR A 218 5.00 -19.37 -1.05
N LEU A 219 4.57 -20.36 -1.86
CA LEU A 219 3.46 -20.19 -2.78
C LEU A 219 2.16 -19.90 -2.02
N LYS A 220 1.85 -20.68 -0.97
CA LYS A 220 0.65 -20.48 -0.14
C LYS A 220 0.55 -19.05 0.40
N PHE A 221 1.65 -18.48 0.88
CA PHE A 221 1.71 -17.10 1.37
C PHE A 221 1.50 -16.08 0.26
N LYS A 222 2.17 -16.25 -0.89
CA LYS A 222 2.01 -15.33 -2.03
C LYS A 222 0.57 -15.30 -2.56
N ILE A 223 -0.10 -16.44 -2.55
CA ILE A 223 -1.50 -16.56 -2.98
C ILE A 223 -2.42 -15.88 -1.97
N TYR A 224 -2.19 -16.08 -0.67
CA TYR A 224 -2.90 -15.35 0.37
C TYR A 224 -2.69 -13.83 0.29
N GLU A 225 -1.54 -13.35 -0.17
CA GLU A 225 -1.30 -11.91 -0.32
C GLU A 225 -2.17 -11.27 -1.44
N ILE A 226 -2.61 -12.06 -2.42
CA ILE A 226 -3.34 -11.55 -3.60
C ILE A 226 -4.85 -11.85 -3.55
N VAL A 227 -5.26 -13.06 -3.16
CA VAL A 227 -6.66 -13.51 -3.29
C VAL A 227 -7.62 -12.64 -2.46
N PRO A 228 -7.37 -12.38 -1.16
CA PRO A 228 -8.24 -11.53 -0.36
C PRO A 228 -8.38 -10.11 -0.92
N LYS A 229 -7.29 -9.52 -1.41
CA LYS A 229 -7.32 -8.15 -1.96
C LYS A 229 -8.27 -8.05 -3.14
N ILE A 230 -8.16 -8.97 -4.09
CA ILE A 230 -9.01 -9.01 -5.29
C ILE A 230 -10.47 -9.25 -4.90
N LEU A 231 -10.73 -10.18 -3.98
CA LEU A 231 -12.11 -10.46 -3.54
C LEU A 231 -12.73 -9.28 -2.78
N ILE A 232 -11.94 -8.53 -2.01
CA ILE A 232 -12.40 -7.28 -1.37
C ILE A 232 -12.72 -6.22 -2.43
N GLU A 233 -11.83 -6.01 -3.39
CA GLU A 233 -12.03 -5.04 -4.49
C GLU A 233 -13.29 -5.34 -5.31
N LYS A 234 -13.56 -6.64 -5.56
CA LYS A 234 -14.78 -7.10 -6.25
C LYS A 234 -16.00 -7.21 -5.32
N GLN A 235 -15.86 -6.89 -4.03
CA GLN A 235 -16.90 -7.02 -2.99
C GLN A 235 -17.50 -8.43 -2.88
N GLU A 236 -16.72 -9.47 -3.19
CA GLU A 236 -17.14 -10.87 -3.16
C GLU A 236 -16.95 -11.50 -1.77
N TYR A 237 -17.56 -10.89 -0.74
CA TYR A 237 -17.39 -11.28 0.67
C TYR A 237 -17.82 -12.73 0.96
N ALA A 238 -18.78 -13.26 0.20
CA ALA A 238 -19.23 -14.64 0.34
C ALA A 238 -18.15 -15.65 -0.09
N ALA A 239 -17.48 -15.39 -1.21
CA ALA A 239 -16.36 -16.20 -1.70
C ALA A 239 -15.12 -16.03 -0.80
N LEU A 240 -14.89 -14.80 -0.33
CA LEU A 240 -13.80 -14.50 0.60
C LEU A 240 -13.94 -15.25 1.92
N GLU A 241 -15.14 -15.36 2.47
CA GLU A 241 -15.40 -16.13 3.68
C GLU A 241 -14.95 -17.59 3.52
N LEU A 242 -15.38 -18.22 2.41
CA LEU A 242 -15.03 -19.60 2.11
C LEU A 242 -13.51 -19.76 1.97
N TYR A 243 -12.86 -18.87 1.22
CA TYR A 243 -11.42 -18.90 1.01
C TYR A 243 -10.62 -18.78 2.32
N LEU A 244 -10.96 -17.80 3.16
CA LEU A 244 -10.24 -17.53 4.40
C LEU A 244 -10.40 -18.67 5.41
N LEU A 245 -11.60 -19.24 5.54
CA LEU A 245 -11.83 -20.36 6.44
C LEU A 245 -10.99 -21.57 6.03
N ASN A 246 -11.01 -21.93 4.74
CA ASN A 246 -10.24 -23.06 4.25
C ASN A 246 -8.73 -22.82 4.38
N THR A 247 -8.24 -21.64 4.00
CA THR A 247 -6.83 -21.26 4.16
C THR A 247 -6.39 -21.34 5.63
N TYR A 248 -7.22 -20.85 6.56
CA TYR A 248 -6.92 -20.91 7.99
C TYR A 248 -6.82 -22.35 8.48
N LEU A 249 -7.79 -23.20 8.13
CA LEU A 249 -7.81 -24.61 8.55
C LEU A 249 -6.65 -25.39 7.95
N GLU A 250 -6.38 -25.22 6.66
CA GLU A 250 -5.25 -25.86 5.96
C GLU A 250 -3.92 -25.47 6.62
N PHE A 251 -3.70 -24.18 6.92
CA PHE A 251 -2.45 -23.72 7.55
C PHE A 251 -2.30 -24.24 8.99
N MET A 252 -3.41 -24.47 9.69
CA MET A 252 -3.39 -25.12 11.01
C MET A 252 -3.04 -26.61 10.88
N GLU A 253 -3.68 -27.34 9.96
CA GLU A 253 -3.46 -28.77 9.73
C GLU A 253 -2.01 -29.06 9.29
N ASP A 254 -1.48 -28.23 8.41
CA ASP A 254 -0.11 -28.35 7.87
C ASP A 254 0.97 -27.79 8.82
N ASN A 255 0.62 -27.34 10.04
CA ASN A 255 1.52 -26.69 10.98
C ASN A 255 2.32 -25.52 10.36
N VAL A 256 1.70 -24.78 9.44
CA VAL A 256 2.32 -23.63 8.78
C VAL A 256 2.55 -22.53 9.81
N PHE A 257 1.61 -22.32 10.73
CA PHE A 257 1.72 -21.29 11.76
C PHE A 257 2.75 -21.62 12.84
N ASN A 258 3.70 -20.72 13.03
CA ASN A 258 4.76 -20.75 14.04
C ASN A 258 5.13 -19.31 14.43
N GLN A 259 6.09 -19.15 15.34
CA GLN A 259 6.48 -17.83 15.84
C GLN A 259 6.88 -16.84 14.71
N LYS A 260 7.55 -17.31 13.65
CA LYS A 260 8.06 -16.44 12.56
C LYS A 260 6.95 -15.87 11.68
N ASN A 261 5.82 -16.57 11.56
CA ASN A 261 4.69 -16.16 10.73
C ASN A 261 3.40 -16.00 11.54
N HIS A 262 3.51 -15.86 12.86
CA HIS A 262 2.36 -15.70 13.75
C HIS A 262 1.51 -14.46 13.40
N ASN A 263 2.14 -13.38 12.90
CA ASN A 263 1.42 -12.22 12.38
C ASN A 263 0.41 -12.60 11.28
N LEU A 264 0.77 -13.53 10.38
CA LEU A 264 -0.11 -13.99 9.31
C LEU A 264 -1.37 -14.69 9.87
N LYS A 265 -1.21 -15.51 10.92
CA LYS A 265 -2.33 -16.15 11.62
C LYS A 265 -3.34 -15.11 12.12
N LEU A 266 -2.84 -14.05 12.75
CA LEU A 266 -3.66 -12.95 13.28
C LEU A 266 -4.31 -12.14 12.17
N GLN A 267 -3.61 -11.89 11.06
CA GLN A 267 -4.19 -11.24 9.88
C GLN A 267 -5.35 -12.04 9.30
N ILE A 268 -5.18 -13.36 9.11
CA ILE A 268 -6.23 -14.24 8.58
C ILE A 268 -7.45 -14.22 9.50
N LEU A 269 -7.24 -14.37 10.82
CA LEU A 269 -8.33 -14.37 11.80
C LEU A 269 -9.07 -13.02 11.83
N SER A 270 -8.35 -11.91 11.93
CA SER A 270 -8.93 -10.55 11.94
C SER A 270 -9.76 -10.30 10.68
N LEU A 271 -9.21 -10.63 9.50
CA LEU A 271 -9.92 -10.46 8.25
C LEU A 271 -11.16 -11.38 8.17
N TYR A 272 -11.05 -12.63 8.59
CA TYR A 272 -12.17 -13.57 8.57
C TYR A 272 -13.32 -13.13 9.48
N ILE A 273 -13.02 -12.58 10.65
CA ILE A 273 -14.00 -12.00 11.57
C ILE A 273 -14.77 -10.85 10.90
N ASN A 274 -14.04 -9.94 10.23
CA ASN A 274 -14.64 -8.82 9.51
C ASN A 274 -15.52 -9.27 8.34
N VAL A 275 -15.10 -10.31 7.62
CA VAL A 275 -15.88 -10.89 6.52
C VAL A 275 -17.15 -11.58 7.04
N LEU A 276 -17.07 -12.31 8.14
CA LEU A 276 -18.25 -12.87 8.80
C LEU A 276 -19.23 -11.77 9.23
N TYR A 277 -18.71 -10.66 9.77
CA TYR A 277 -19.53 -9.49 10.10
C TYR A 277 -20.22 -8.91 8.87
N LYS A 278 -19.48 -8.68 7.77
CA LYS A 278 -20.05 -8.18 6.49
C LYS A 278 -21.08 -9.12 5.89
N ASN A 279 -20.96 -10.43 6.11
CA ASN A 279 -21.95 -11.43 5.70
C ASN A 279 -23.08 -11.62 6.74
N ASN A 280 -23.22 -10.71 7.71
CA ASN A 280 -24.22 -10.73 8.78
C ASN A 280 -24.23 -12.00 9.65
N LYS A 281 -23.07 -12.68 9.77
CA LYS A 281 -22.89 -13.90 10.58
C LYS A 281 -22.31 -13.56 11.95
N TYR A 282 -23.01 -12.70 12.69
CA TYR A 282 -22.48 -12.06 13.89
C TYR A 282 -22.07 -13.05 15.01
N GLU A 283 -22.90 -14.06 15.28
CA GLU A 283 -22.58 -15.07 16.31
C GLU A 283 -21.32 -15.87 15.97
N ARG A 284 -21.16 -16.24 14.69
CA ARG A 284 -19.94 -16.92 14.23
C ARG A 284 -18.73 -16.00 14.32
N SER A 285 -18.90 -14.73 13.98
CA SER A 285 -17.84 -13.72 14.09
C SER A 285 -17.35 -13.58 15.54
N LEU A 286 -18.26 -13.52 16.52
CA LEU A 286 -17.92 -13.50 17.96
C LEU A 286 -17.17 -14.76 18.41
N ASN A 287 -17.56 -15.94 17.94
CA ASN A 287 -16.84 -17.18 18.24
C ASN A 287 -15.38 -17.12 17.72
N TYR A 288 -15.16 -16.53 16.54
CA TYR A 288 -13.81 -16.33 16.02
C TYR A 288 -13.05 -15.20 16.72
N CYS A 289 -13.73 -14.20 17.30
CA CYS A 289 -13.09 -13.20 18.17
C CYS A 289 -12.41 -13.86 19.38
N GLN A 290 -13.00 -14.91 19.95
CA GLN A 290 -12.37 -15.68 21.03
C GLN A 290 -11.08 -16.37 20.56
N LYS A 291 -11.08 -16.93 19.34
CA LYS A 291 -9.88 -17.53 18.73
C LYS A 291 -8.80 -16.49 18.45
N LEU A 292 -9.19 -15.30 17.97
CA LEU A 292 -8.27 -14.18 17.78
C LEU A 292 -7.63 -13.76 19.12
N TYR A 293 -8.43 -13.61 20.17
CA TYR A 293 -7.92 -13.26 21.50
C TYR A 293 -6.94 -14.30 22.04
N ALA A 294 -7.25 -15.60 21.93
CA ALA A 294 -6.34 -16.66 22.32
C ALA A 294 -5.03 -16.59 21.52
N ALA A 295 -5.12 -16.43 20.20
CA ALA A 295 -3.96 -16.30 19.33
C ALA A 295 -3.12 -15.06 19.67
N MET A 296 -3.72 -13.92 19.99
CA MET A 296 -2.99 -12.70 20.38
C MET A 296 -2.12 -12.88 21.64
N ASN A 297 -2.46 -13.83 22.51
CA ASN A 297 -1.70 -14.16 23.73
C ASN A 297 -0.62 -15.22 23.50
N GLU A 298 -0.55 -15.83 22.31
CA GLU A 298 0.53 -16.76 21.96
C GLU A 298 1.89 -16.04 21.92
N PHE A 299 2.98 -16.80 22.09
CA PHE A 299 4.36 -16.30 22.04
C PHE A 299 4.59 -15.07 22.95
N ASN A 300 4.06 -15.11 24.17
CA ASN A 300 4.14 -14.03 25.17
C ASN A 300 3.52 -12.70 24.69
N GLY A 301 2.48 -12.75 23.88
CA GLY A 301 1.77 -11.55 23.43
C GLY A 301 2.53 -10.73 22.41
N MET A 302 3.41 -11.35 21.61
CA MET A 302 4.30 -10.68 20.64
C MET A 302 3.59 -9.66 19.73
N TYR A 303 2.32 -9.90 19.39
CA TYR A 303 1.51 -9.00 18.56
C TYR A 303 0.24 -8.49 19.27
N PHE A 304 0.15 -8.60 20.60
CA PHE A 304 -1.06 -8.20 21.33
C PHE A 304 -1.42 -6.74 21.08
N GLU A 305 -0.47 -5.81 21.26
CA GLU A 305 -0.69 -4.37 21.06
C GLU A 305 -1.09 -4.01 19.64
N LYS A 306 -0.63 -4.79 18.65
CA LYS A 306 -0.95 -4.58 17.24
C LYS A 306 -2.42 -4.90 16.91
N TYR A 307 -3.00 -5.91 17.55
CA TYR A 307 -4.34 -6.42 17.23
C TYR A 307 -5.41 -6.10 18.27
N VAL A 308 -5.04 -5.52 19.41
CA VAL A 308 -6.00 -5.23 20.49
C VAL A 308 -7.11 -4.27 20.04
N PHE A 309 -6.79 -3.29 19.19
CA PHE A 309 -7.78 -2.39 18.63
C PHE A 309 -8.74 -3.13 17.70
N ASP A 310 -8.23 -3.90 16.73
CA ASP A 310 -9.04 -4.70 15.81
C ASP A 310 -9.95 -5.69 16.55
N TYR A 311 -9.44 -6.31 17.61
CA TYR A 311 -10.21 -7.23 18.45
C TYR A 311 -11.40 -6.55 19.11
N TYR A 312 -11.18 -5.40 19.76
CA TYR A 312 -12.28 -4.66 20.39
C TYR A 312 -13.24 -4.10 19.35
N HIS A 313 -12.74 -3.60 18.22
CA HIS A 313 -13.56 -3.15 17.10
C HIS A 313 -14.53 -4.25 16.64
N ALA A 314 -14.01 -5.45 16.39
CA ALA A 314 -14.83 -6.58 15.97
C ALA A 314 -15.86 -6.99 17.03
N LEU A 315 -15.51 -6.99 18.31
CA LEU A 315 -16.49 -7.28 19.38
C LEU A 315 -17.63 -6.26 19.38
N ILE A 316 -17.29 -4.98 19.26
CA ILE A 316 -18.23 -3.86 19.31
C ILE A 316 -19.19 -3.96 18.13
N ASP A 317 -18.66 -4.10 16.90
CA ASP A 317 -19.45 -4.25 15.68
C ASP A 317 -20.48 -5.38 15.80
N ASN A 318 -20.05 -6.55 16.28
CA ASN A 318 -20.95 -7.68 16.46
C ASN A 318 -21.96 -7.45 17.57
N TYR A 319 -21.56 -6.90 18.72
CA TYR A 319 -22.48 -6.64 19.82
C TYR A 319 -23.50 -5.54 19.48
N ILE A 320 -23.17 -4.53 18.68
CA ILE A 320 -24.15 -3.53 18.24
C ILE A 320 -25.37 -4.20 17.59
N ASN A 321 -25.15 -5.27 16.83
CA ASN A 321 -26.19 -5.99 16.09
C ASN A 321 -26.86 -7.12 16.90
N ILE A 322 -26.18 -7.72 17.88
CA ILE A 322 -26.72 -8.82 18.70
C ILE A 322 -27.30 -8.31 20.03
N ASP A 323 -26.53 -7.50 20.76
CA ASP A 323 -26.78 -7.06 22.12
C ASP A 323 -26.11 -5.70 22.37
N SER A 324 -26.81 -4.65 21.95
CA SER A 324 -26.34 -3.27 22.08
C SER A 324 -26.12 -2.83 23.55
N GLY A 325 -26.67 -3.58 24.52
CA GLY A 325 -26.37 -3.37 25.95
C GLY A 325 -24.94 -3.79 26.28
N LYS A 326 -24.52 -4.98 25.84
CA LYS A 326 -23.13 -5.45 25.98
C LYS A 326 -22.14 -4.56 25.25
N ALA A 327 -22.50 -4.04 24.08
CA ALA A 327 -21.65 -3.09 23.35
C ALA A 327 -21.35 -1.84 24.20
N ILE A 328 -22.38 -1.24 24.82
CA ILE A 328 -22.21 -0.09 25.72
C ILE A 328 -21.37 -0.46 26.95
N GLU A 329 -21.64 -1.60 27.58
CA GLU A 329 -20.86 -2.05 28.75
C GLU A 329 -19.38 -2.19 28.41
N LEU A 330 -19.07 -2.75 27.24
CA LEU A 330 -17.70 -2.88 26.75
C LEU A 330 -17.06 -1.52 26.45
N LEU A 331 -17.78 -0.61 25.78
CA LEU A 331 -17.32 0.75 25.50
C LEU A 331 -16.99 1.54 26.78
N GLU A 332 -17.86 1.46 27.79
CA GLU A 332 -17.63 2.13 29.09
C GLU A 332 -16.43 1.50 29.84
N LYS A 333 -16.21 0.19 29.74
CA LYS A 333 -14.99 -0.45 30.25
C LYS A 333 -13.74 0.06 29.53
N LEU A 334 -13.78 0.16 28.20
CA LEU A 334 -12.67 0.69 27.40
C LEU A 334 -12.37 2.17 27.71
N LYS A 335 -13.42 2.95 28.00
CA LYS A 335 -13.30 4.33 28.47
C LYS A 335 -12.56 4.47 29.81
N LEU A 336 -12.46 3.40 30.62
CA LEU A 336 -11.67 3.42 31.86
C LEU A 336 -10.28 2.77 31.70
N ASN A 337 -10.04 2.08 30.58
CA ASN A 337 -8.79 1.36 30.33
C ASN A 337 -7.68 2.32 29.88
N LYS A 338 -6.66 2.51 30.74
CA LYS A 338 -5.53 3.41 30.46
C LYS A 338 -4.69 2.98 29.25
N GLN A 339 -4.48 1.68 29.05
CA GLN A 339 -3.67 1.17 27.94
C GLN A 339 -4.39 1.37 26.61
N PHE A 340 -5.69 1.07 26.56
CA PHE A 340 -6.49 1.27 25.35
C PHE A 340 -6.57 2.75 24.96
N LYS A 341 -6.66 3.66 25.94
CA LYS A 341 -6.67 5.11 25.71
C LYS A 341 -5.38 5.69 25.12
N GLN A 342 -4.27 4.97 25.22
CA GLN A 342 -3.00 5.40 24.60
C GLN A 342 -2.97 5.10 23.10
N ILE A 343 -3.88 4.25 22.61
CA ILE A 343 -4.02 3.96 21.19
C ILE A 343 -4.62 5.18 20.50
N SER A 344 -4.00 5.60 19.40
CA SER A 344 -4.49 6.71 18.57
C SER A 344 -5.93 6.47 18.12
N SER A 345 -6.75 7.51 18.17
CA SER A 345 -8.18 7.46 17.79
C SER A 345 -9.06 6.55 18.66
N SER A 346 -8.57 6.09 19.81
CA SER A 346 -9.36 5.24 20.71
C SER A 346 -10.55 5.97 21.33
N ASN A 347 -10.41 7.24 21.71
CA ASN A 347 -11.55 8.00 22.24
C ASN A 347 -12.56 8.33 21.14
N LEU A 348 -12.06 8.63 19.93
CA LEU A 348 -12.89 8.77 18.74
C LEU A 348 -13.76 7.53 18.54
N PHE A 349 -13.13 6.35 18.49
CA PHE A 349 -13.82 5.07 18.36
C PHE A 349 -14.85 4.85 19.48
N ILE A 350 -14.51 5.15 20.74
CA ILE A 350 -15.41 4.92 21.88
C ILE A 350 -16.65 5.82 21.79
N TYR A 351 -16.46 7.15 21.77
CA TYR A 351 -17.59 8.08 21.87
C TYR A 351 -18.49 8.01 20.65
N LEU A 352 -17.92 7.77 19.46
CA LEU A 352 -18.69 7.67 18.23
C LEU A 352 -19.61 6.44 18.24
N ASN A 353 -19.10 5.28 18.66
CA ASN A 353 -19.93 4.08 18.78
C ASN A 353 -20.99 4.22 19.88
N ILE A 354 -20.68 4.85 21.02
CA ILE A 354 -21.68 5.14 22.05
C ILE A 354 -22.80 6.03 21.48
N ALA A 355 -22.44 7.08 20.73
CA ALA A 355 -23.42 7.99 20.11
C ALA A 355 -24.35 7.24 19.14
N ILE A 356 -23.80 6.41 18.27
CA ILE A 356 -24.57 5.61 17.29
C ILE A 356 -25.50 4.62 18.00
N ILE A 357 -25.04 3.94 19.06
CA ILE A 357 -25.88 3.01 19.81
C ILE A 357 -27.02 3.74 20.51
N TYR A 358 -26.77 4.91 21.12
CA TYR A 358 -27.85 5.66 21.75
C TYR A 358 -28.82 6.27 20.73
N PHE A 359 -28.33 6.68 19.56
CA PHE A 359 -29.18 7.13 18.46
C PHE A 359 -30.14 6.03 18.00
N THR A 360 -29.63 4.82 17.75
CA THR A 360 -30.47 3.67 17.35
C THR A 360 -31.47 3.25 18.43
N LYS A 361 -31.16 3.50 19.71
CA LYS A 361 -32.10 3.35 20.85
C LYS A 361 -33.06 4.52 21.05
N GLN A 362 -33.06 5.51 20.14
CA GLN A 362 -33.84 6.76 20.23
C GLN A 362 -33.56 7.58 21.51
N ASN A 363 -32.41 7.36 22.16
CA ASN A 363 -31.97 8.16 23.30
C ASN A 363 -31.05 9.29 22.82
N TYR A 364 -31.66 10.26 22.15
CA TYR A 364 -30.94 11.34 21.46
C TYR A 364 -30.15 12.24 22.43
N ASN A 365 -30.60 12.40 23.67
CA ASN A 365 -29.86 13.14 24.70
C ASN A 365 -28.50 12.51 24.99
N LYS A 366 -28.45 11.19 25.22
CA LYS A 366 -27.17 10.51 25.44
C LYS A 366 -26.32 10.43 24.18
N ALA A 367 -26.95 10.37 23.00
CA ALA A 367 -26.25 10.42 21.73
C ALA A 367 -25.50 11.75 21.58
N ILE A 368 -26.17 12.88 21.80
CA ILE A 368 -25.55 14.21 21.69
C ILE A 368 -24.51 14.46 22.78
N GLU A 369 -24.73 14.00 24.01
CA GLU A 369 -23.73 14.07 25.10
C GLU A 369 -22.42 13.36 24.70
N SER A 370 -22.52 12.24 23.99
CA SER A 370 -21.37 11.48 23.52
C SER A 370 -20.62 12.22 22.41
N ILE A 371 -21.32 12.84 21.47
CA ILE A 371 -20.72 13.71 20.43
C ILE A 371 -20.04 14.94 21.05
N ASN A 372 -20.70 15.60 22.01
CA ASN A 372 -20.10 16.74 22.71
C ASN A 372 -18.85 16.32 23.49
N SER A 373 -18.87 15.13 24.11
CA SER A 373 -17.70 14.58 24.80
C SER A 373 -16.56 14.28 23.84
N LEU A 374 -16.87 13.81 22.62
CA LEU A 374 -15.89 13.53 21.57
C LEU A 374 -15.13 14.80 21.16
N TYR A 375 -15.82 15.93 20.97
CA TYR A 375 -15.19 17.20 20.60
C TYR A 375 -14.18 17.71 21.64
N MET A 376 -14.28 17.27 22.89
CA MET A 376 -13.36 17.65 23.97
C MET A 376 -12.10 16.77 24.03
N THR A 377 -11.95 15.80 23.12
CA THR A 377 -10.82 14.86 23.12
C THR A 377 -9.70 15.34 22.19
N ALA A 378 -8.44 15.12 22.61
CA ALA A 378 -7.28 15.40 21.76
C ALA A 378 -7.27 14.57 20.46
N ASP A 379 -7.90 13.39 20.47
CA ASP A 379 -8.06 12.54 19.30
C ASP A 379 -8.85 13.24 18.19
N PHE A 380 -9.87 14.04 18.56
CA PHE A 380 -10.69 14.76 17.60
C PHE A 380 -9.84 15.78 16.83
N ASP A 381 -8.98 16.54 17.50
CA ASP A 381 -8.14 17.55 16.84
C ASP A 381 -7.25 16.96 15.75
N GLN A 382 -6.74 15.75 15.98
CA GLN A 382 -5.85 15.02 15.06
C GLN A 382 -6.60 14.21 13.98
N THR A 383 -7.92 14.16 14.05
CA THR A 383 -8.76 13.41 13.11
C THR A 383 -8.84 14.08 11.74
N ASP A 384 -8.89 13.26 10.68
CA ASP A 384 -9.02 13.71 9.30
C ASP A 384 -10.31 14.52 9.06
N ALA A 385 -10.24 15.50 8.15
CA ALA A 385 -11.35 16.40 7.84
C ALA A 385 -12.62 15.65 7.37
N ILE A 386 -12.48 14.54 6.63
CA ILE A 386 -13.60 13.72 6.15
C ILE A 386 -14.36 13.10 7.31
N ILE A 387 -13.64 12.60 8.32
CA ILE A 387 -14.26 11.99 9.49
C ILE A 387 -14.94 13.08 10.35
N LYS A 388 -14.29 14.23 10.54
CA LYS A 388 -14.90 15.39 11.24
C LYS A 388 -16.18 15.86 10.56
N PHE A 389 -16.18 15.90 9.24
CA PHE A 389 -17.36 16.22 8.44
C PHE A 389 -18.50 15.23 8.67
N ASN A 390 -18.21 13.92 8.64
CA ASN A 390 -19.21 12.89 8.91
C ASN A 390 -19.77 12.97 10.34
N ILE A 391 -18.96 13.33 11.33
CA ILE A 391 -19.41 13.57 12.72
C ILE A 391 -20.36 14.77 12.77
N ALA A 392 -20.04 15.86 12.07
CA ALA A 392 -20.90 17.04 12.02
C ALA A 392 -22.27 16.73 11.37
N ILE A 393 -22.31 15.91 10.30
CA ILE A 393 -23.57 15.44 9.72
C ILE A 393 -24.34 14.54 10.71
N THR A 394 -23.65 13.68 11.44
CA THR A 394 -24.24 12.84 12.49
C THR A 394 -24.88 13.71 13.58
N GLU A 395 -24.20 14.77 13.99
CA GLU A 395 -24.72 15.75 14.95
C GLU A 395 -25.97 16.46 14.43
N LEU A 396 -26.00 16.87 13.15
CA LEU A 396 -27.20 17.46 12.54
C LEU A 396 -28.42 16.55 12.69
N ILE A 397 -28.25 15.25 12.40
CA ILE A 397 -29.32 14.26 12.50
C ILE A 397 -29.79 14.11 13.96
N ILE A 398 -28.85 13.95 14.90
CA ILE A 398 -29.18 13.81 16.33
C ILE A 398 -29.92 15.06 16.84
N ARG A 399 -29.46 16.26 16.49
CA ARG A 399 -30.08 17.53 16.92
C ARG A 399 -31.44 17.75 16.30
N TYR A 400 -31.65 17.29 15.06
CA TYR A 400 -32.97 17.31 14.45
C TYR A 400 -33.98 16.50 15.27
N GLU A 401 -33.60 15.31 15.72
CA GLU A 401 -34.44 14.49 16.59
C GLU A 401 -34.73 15.14 17.95
N LEU A 402 -33.78 15.93 18.46
CA LEU A 402 -33.95 16.73 19.67
C LEU A 402 -34.79 17.99 19.45
N LYS A 403 -35.13 18.32 18.20
CA LYS A 403 -35.80 19.57 17.81
C LYS A 403 -35.01 20.84 18.16
N ASP A 404 -33.69 20.73 18.17
CA ASP A 404 -32.75 21.85 18.42
C ASP A 404 -32.51 22.65 17.13
N PHE A 405 -33.59 23.18 16.54
CA PHE A 405 -33.56 23.74 15.19
C PHE A 405 -32.71 25.02 15.08
N ASP A 406 -32.67 25.84 16.14
CA ASP A 406 -31.84 27.03 16.19
C ASP A 406 -30.35 26.67 16.05
N TYR A 407 -29.90 25.64 16.78
CA TYR A 407 -28.52 25.18 16.67
C TYR A 407 -28.23 24.56 15.30
N ILE A 408 -29.17 23.81 14.73
CA ILE A 408 -29.01 23.20 13.39
C ILE A 408 -28.75 24.29 12.34
N GLU A 409 -29.44 25.42 12.41
CA GLU A 409 -29.21 26.53 11.46
C GLU A 409 -27.76 27.05 11.54
N HIS A 410 -27.23 27.18 12.76
CA HIS A 410 -25.83 27.55 12.98
C HIS A 410 -24.85 26.48 12.48
N LEU A 411 -25.12 25.21 12.78
CA LEU A 411 -24.25 24.09 12.41
C LEU A 411 -24.21 23.88 10.89
N ILE A 412 -25.32 24.05 10.17
CA ILE A 412 -25.35 24.01 8.70
C ILE A 412 -24.43 25.09 8.12
N LYS A 413 -24.54 26.34 8.59
CA LYS A 413 -23.69 27.45 8.13
C LYS A 413 -22.21 27.17 8.41
N GLN A 414 -21.91 26.59 9.58
CA GLN A 414 -20.54 26.18 9.90
C GLN A 414 -20.04 25.11 8.93
N ILE A 415 -20.81 24.05 8.70
CA ILE A 415 -20.43 22.97 7.78
C ILE A 415 -20.22 23.49 6.35
N GLU A 416 -21.11 24.35 5.86
CA GLU A 416 -21.00 24.95 4.53
C GLU A 416 -19.73 25.82 4.37
N ASN A 417 -19.31 26.50 5.44
CA ASN A 417 -18.11 27.33 5.44
C ASN A 417 -16.83 26.49 5.57
N ASP A 418 -16.77 25.62 6.58
CA ASP A 418 -15.57 24.84 6.92
C ASP A 418 -15.26 23.79 5.84
N TYR A 419 -16.29 23.25 5.19
CA TYR A 419 -16.16 22.17 4.20
C TYR A 419 -16.55 22.57 2.78
N LYS A 420 -16.56 23.88 2.45
CA LYS A 420 -16.95 24.39 1.12
C LYS A 420 -16.27 23.66 -0.04
N VAL A 421 -14.93 23.54 0.03
CA VAL A 421 -14.14 22.86 -1.00
C VAL A 421 -14.49 21.38 -1.10
N PHE A 422 -14.80 20.75 0.03
CA PHE A 422 -15.19 19.34 0.08
C PHE A 422 -16.56 19.13 -0.58
N LEU A 423 -17.54 19.97 -0.24
CA LEU A 423 -18.91 19.94 -0.78
C LEU A 423 -18.98 20.23 -2.29
N ASP A 424 -18.02 20.98 -2.84
CA ASP A 424 -18.00 21.29 -4.28
C ASP A 424 -17.47 20.14 -5.15
N LYS A 425 -16.88 19.10 -4.55
CA LYS A 425 -16.43 17.92 -5.28
C LYS A 425 -17.60 17.03 -5.70
N GLN A 426 -17.46 16.38 -6.85
CA GLN A 426 -18.48 15.47 -7.38
C GLN A 426 -18.73 14.26 -6.48
N GLU A 427 -17.69 13.76 -5.80
CA GLU A 427 -17.75 12.63 -4.88
C GLU A 427 -18.64 12.90 -3.65
N ASN A 428 -18.78 14.17 -3.22
CA ASN A 428 -19.54 14.55 -2.01
C ASN A 428 -20.89 15.21 -2.33
N LYS A 429 -21.42 14.99 -3.54
CA LYS A 429 -22.70 15.55 -3.96
C LYS A 429 -23.85 15.06 -3.07
N GLN A 430 -23.76 13.83 -2.58
CA GLN A 430 -24.80 13.23 -1.74
C GLN A 430 -24.91 13.97 -0.41
N GLU A 431 -23.79 14.26 0.25
CA GLU A 431 -23.79 14.98 1.53
C GLU A 431 -24.27 16.43 1.35
N LYS A 432 -23.87 17.09 0.26
CA LYS A 432 -24.38 18.43 -0.07
C LYS A 432 -25.89 18.42 -0.28
N GLU A 433 -26.41 17.44 -1.01
CA GLU A 433 -27.85 17.32 -1.22
C GLU A 433 -28.58 17.01 0.09
N PHE A 434 -28.01 16.13 0.94
CA PHE A 434 -28.56 15.81 2.25
C PHE A 434 -28.65 17.04 3.17
N ILE A 435 -27.58 17.82 3.30
CA ILE A 435 -27.58 19.07 4.08
C ILE A 435 -28.65 20.04 3.57
N SER A 436 -28.82 20.13 2.24
CA SER A 436 -29.87 20.96 1.64
C SER A 436 -31.29 20.46 1.96
N ILE A 437 -31.48 19.16 2.14
CA ILE A 437 -32.75 18.57 2.56
C ILE A 437 -33.01 18.92 4.02
N VAL A 438 -32.04 18.71 4.92
CA VAL A 438 -32.17 19.06 6.34
C VAL A 438 -32.45 20.55 6.54
N SER A 439 -31.77 21.44 5.80
CA SER A 439 -32.04 22.89 5.81
C SER A 439 -33.49 23.24 5.44
N LEU A 440 -34.05 22.54 4.46
CA LEU A 440 -35.46 22.71 4.09
C LEU A 440 -36.39 22.18 5.19
N MET A 441 -36.04 21.05 5.82
CA MET A 441 -36.82 20.41 6.89
C MET A 441 -37.01 21.30 8.11
N ILE A 442 -36.05 22.19 8.41
CA ILE A 442 -36.13 23.12 9.55
C ILE A 442 -36.77 24.48 9.22
N SER A 443 -36.87 24.85 7.94
CA SER A 443 -37.26 26.21 7.53
C SER A 443 -38.70 26.34 7.03
N LYS A 444 -39.42 25.22 6.83
CA LYS A 444 -40.77 25.22 6.27
C LYS A 444 -41.71 24.31 7.06
N ASP A 445 -42.89 24.83 7.38
CA ASP A 445 -43.99 24.04 7.93
C ASP A 445 -44.73 23.26 6.82
N ASN A 446 -45.45 22.20 7.21
CA ASN A 446 -46.29 21.36 6.33
C ASN A 446 -45.58 20.77 5.09
N LEU A 447 -44.31 20.40 5.24
CA LEU A 447 -43.51 19.83 4.16
C LEU A 447 -44.03 18.47 3.64
N ASP A 448 -44.74 17.71 4.48
CA ASP A 448 -45.34 16.42 4.13
C ASP A 448 -46.37 16.55 2.99
N GLU A 449 -47.03 17.71 2.90
CA GLU A 449 -48.01 18.02 1.86
C GLU A 449 -47.36 18.60 0.59
N ASN A 450 -46.09 19.01 0.68
CA ASN A 450 -45.36 19.59 -0.43
C ASN A 450 -44.83 18.49 -1.38
N LYS A 451 -45.62 18.19 -2.42
CA LYS A 451 -45.29 17.19 -3.45
C LYS A 451 -43.90 17.37 -4.09
N LEU A 452 -43.40 18.61 -4.23
CA LEU A 452 -42.07 18.86 -4.80
C LEU A 452 -40.96 18.46 -3.83
N PHE A 453 -41.15 18.72 -2.55
CA PHE A 453 -40.19 18.36 -1.51
C PHE A 453 -40.13 16.84 -1.30
N VAL A 454 -41.27 16.18 -1.17
CA VAL A 454 -41.34 14.71 -1.08
C VAL A 454 -40.69 14.06 -2.30
N LYS A 455 -40.91 14.61 -3.51
CA LYS A 455 -40.24 14.14 -4.75
C LYS A 455 -38.72 14.32 -4.69
N LYS A 456 -38.21 15.38 -4.07
CA LYS A 456 -36.77 15.59 -3.86
C LYS A 456 -36.19 14.48 -2.97
N ILE A 457 -36.84 14.15 -1.87
CA ILE A 457 -36.43 13.04 -0.99
C ILE A 457 -36.48 11.69 -1.74
N LYS A 458 -37.54 11.42 -2.49
CA LYS A 458 -37.66 10.21 -3.33
C LYS A 458 -36.49 10.07 -4.31
N ASN A 459 -36.10 11.17 -4.94
CA ASN A 459 -34.98 11.17 -5.88
C ASN A 459 -33.64 10.95 -5.16
N PHE A 460 -33.44 11.55 -4.00
CA PHE A 460 -32.25 11.35 -3.17
C PHE A 460 -32.07 9.89 -2.76
N VAL A 461 -33.12 9.26 -2.23
CA VAL A 461 -33.12 7.85 -1.81
C VAL A 461 -32.84 6.92 -2.99
N LYS A 462 -33.48 7.14 -4.15
CA LYS A 462 -33.24 6.34 -5.36
C LYS A 462 -31.84 6.51 -5.96
N ALA A 463 -31.26 7.70 -5.87
CA ALA A 463 -29.92 7.96 -6.37
C ALA A 463 -28.86 7.23 -5.54
N SER A 464 -29.11 7.07 -4.25
CA SER A 464 -28.18 6.48 -3.28
C SER A 464 -28.36 4.97 -3.09
N GLU A 465 -29.47 4.36 -3.49
CA GLU A 465 -29.60 2.88 -3.62
C GLU A 465 -28.57 2.26 -4.60
N LYS A 466 -28.00 3.06 -5.49
CA LYS A 466 -26.94 2.66 -6.42
C LYS A 466 -25.53 2.89 -5.87
N ALA A 467 -25.40 3.60 -4.75
CA ALA A 467 -24.14 3.85 -4.07
C ALA A 467 -23.81 2.64 -3.18
N SER A 468 -22.53 2.25 -3.08
CA SER A 468 -22.17 1.05 -2.32
C SER A 468 -22.42 1.28 -0.82
N TYR A 469 -22.73 0.22 -0.08
CA TYR A 469 -23.00 0.26 1.38
C TYR A 469 -21.87 0.88 2.23
N HIS A 470 -20.68 1.13 1.64
CA HIS A 470 -19.55 1.81 2.29
C HIS A 470 -19.56 3.34 2.15
N GLU A 471 -20.50 3.90 1.37
CA GLU A 471 -20.61 5.35 1.10
C GLU A 471 -21.72 6.03 1.92
N LEU A 472 -22.43 5.28 2.78
CA LEU A 472 -23.45 5.84 3.66
C LEU A 472 -22.77 6.18 4.99
N GLY A 473 -22.80 7.46 5.37
CA GLY A 473 -22.16 7.98 6.58
C GLY A 473 -22.54 7.23 7.87
N LEU A 474 -21.98 7.68 8.99
CA LEU A 474 -22.10 7.03 10.31
C LEU A 474 -23.55 6.70 10.71
N ILE A 475 -24.51 7.51 10.27
CA ILE A 475 -25.93 7.20 10.26
C ILE A 475 -26.39 7.10 8.79
N ASN A 476 -27.13 6.05 8.46
CA ASN A 476 -27.67 5.86 7.12
C ASN A 476 -28.76 6.91 6.81
N TYR A 477 -28.42 7.88 5.96
CA TYR A 477 -29.29 8.99 5.58
C TYR A 477 -30.62 8.53 4.98
N ASN A 478 -30.60 7.45 4.18
CA ASN A 478 -31.79 6.93 3.50
C ASN A 478 -32.75 6.30 4.49
N CYS A 479 -32.24 5.46 5.40
CA CYS A 479 -33.05 4.88 6.47
C CYS A 479 -33.73 5.98 7.28
N TRP A 480 -32.97 6.99 7.69
CA TRP A 480 -33.49 8.10 8.47
C TRP A 480 -34.54 8.93 7.72
N LEU A 481 -34.30 9.31 6.47
CA LEU A 481 -35.28 10.06 5.67
C LEU A 481 -36.55 9.25 5.36
N ASN A 482 -36.42 7.94 5.13
CA ASN A 482 -37.55 7.05 4.88
C ASN A 482 -38.44 6.92 6.12
N GLU A 483 -37.87 6.86 7.32
CA GLU A 483 -38.65 6.87 8.57
C GLU A 483 -39.49 8.13 8.74
N LYS A 484 -39.03 9.28 8.23
CA LYS A 484 -39.75 10.56 8.35
C LYS A 484 -40.84 10.75 7.30
N TYR A 485 -40.58 10.38 6.05
CA TYR A 485 -41.47 10.74 4.92
C TYR A 485 -42.11 9.53 4.21
N ALA A 486 -41.90 8.30 4.70
CA ALA A 486 -42.45 7.05 4.13
C ALA A 486 -42.27 6.94 2.60
N VAL A 487 -41.03 7.15 2.15
CA VAL A 487 -40.69 7.40 0.73
C VAL A 487 -40.41 6.14 -0.06
#